data_AF-A0A1C0TZB7-F1
#
_entry.id   AF-A0A1C0TZB7-F1
#
_cell.length_a   1.000
_cell.length_b   1.000
_cell.length_c   1.000
_cell.angle_alpha   90.00
_cell.angle_beta   90.00
_cell.angle_gamma   90.00
#
_symmetry.space_group_name_H-M   'P 1'
#
loop_
_entity.id
_entity.type
_entity.pdbx_description
1 polymer ?
#
loop_
_entity_poly.entity_id
_entity_poly.type
_entity_poly.pdbx_seq_one_letter_code
_entity_poly.pdbx_strand_id
1 'polypeptide(L)'
;MPSVRIPIRYNLSPITIRAWIDNWGEESHVNWEVNWNEVDCSGEVITIPFNGGNVAALERAIRRDVHIFDHTAVDFVRIEL
;
A
#
# COMPACT_ATOMS: atom_id res chain seq x y z
N MET A 1 12.33 8.40 -0.77
CA MET A 1 11.19 8.00 -1.61
C MET A 1 10.05 7.61 -0.68
N PRO A 2 8.82 8.09 -0.90
CA PRO A 2 7.71 7.77 0.00
C PRO A 2 7.32 6.29 -0.14
N SER A 3 6.89 5.69 0.97
CA SER A 3 6.42 4.30 0.99
C SER A 3 5.24 4.13 1.94
N VAL A 4 4.41 3.13 1.65
CA VAL A 4 3.36 2.70 2.58
C VAL A 4 3.84 1.45 3.29
N ARG A 5 3.66 1.40 4.62
CA ARG A 5 3.89 0.20 5.42
C ARG A 5 2.55 -0.34 5.89
N ILE A 6 2.24 -1.56 5.46
CA ILE A 6 0.97 -2.22 5.77
C ILE A 6 1.28 -3.42 6.66
N PRO A 7 0.86 -3.40 7.94
CA PRO A 7 1.00 -4.58 8.78
C PRO A 7 0.15 -5.72 8.22
N ILE A 8 0.75 -6.88 8.02
CA ILE A 8 0.04 -8.09 7.66
C ILE A 8 -0.10 -8.97 8.89
N ARG A 9 -1.34 -9.18 9.32
CA ARG A 9 -1.66 -10.15 10.39
C ARG A 9 -1.76 -11.59 9.88
N TYR A 10 -1.78 -11.77 8.56
CA TYR A 10 -1.92 -13.06 7.90
C TYR A 10 -0.83 -13.23 6.86
N ASN A 11 -0.46 -14.48 6.56
CA ASN A 11 0.50 -14.73 5.50
C ASN A 11 -0.21 -14.57 4.14
N LEU A 12 -0.20 -13.36 3.57
CA LEU A 12 -0.86 -13.07 2.29
C LEU A 12 -0.02 -13.57 1.13
N SER A 13 -0.69 -14.14 0.13
CA SER A 13 -0.01 -14.49 -1.11
C SER A 13 0.42 -13.21 -1.85
N PRO A 14 1.56 -13.22 -2.57
CA PRO A 14 1.97 -12.09 -3.41
C PRO A 14 0.91 -11.65 -4.43
N ILE A 15 0.06 -12.58 -4.90
CA ILE A 15 -1.04 -12.31 -5.82
C ILE A 15 -2.11 -11.43 -5.15
N THR A 16 -2.44 -11.72 -3.88
CA THR A 16 -3.41 -10.94 -3.11
C THR A 16 -2.93 -9.51 -2.91
N ILE A 17 -1.65 -9.33 -2.59
CA ILE A 17 -1.01 -8.02 -2.41
C ILE A 17 -1.12 -7.21 -3.71
N ARG A 18 -0.86 -7.85 -4.86
CA ARG A 18 -0.95 -7.21 -6.16
C ARG A 18 -2.37 -6.77 -6.51
N ALA A 19 -3.35 -7.63 -6.27
CA ALA A 19 -4.76 -7.31 -6.50
C ALA A 19 -5.24 -6.12 -5.66
N TRP A 20 -4.79 -6.01 -4.41
CA TRP A 20 -5.08 -4.84 -3.56
C TRP A 20 -4.50 -3.55 -4.14
N ILE A 21 -3.23 -3.57 -4.53
CA ILE A 21 -2.55 -2.42 -5.11
C ILE A 21 -3.24 -1.96 -6.40
N ASP A 22 -3.63 -2.90 -7.27
CA ASP A 22 -4.36 -2.60 -8.50
C ASP A 22 -5.74 -1.96 -8.19
N ASN A 23 -6.47 -2.50 -7.19
CA ASN A 23 -7.75 -1.96 -6.76
C ASN A 23 -7.63 -0.54 -6.16
N TRP A 24 -6.63 -0.28 -5.32
CA TRP A 24 -6.35 1.07 -4.80
C TRP A 24 -5.99 2.03 -5.93
N GLY A 25 -5.33 1.50 -6.96
CA GLY A 25 -5.11 2.14 -8.24
C GLY A 25 -6.41 2.66 -8.84
N GLU A 26 -7.29 1.74 -9.18
CA GLU A 26 -8.58 2.06 -9.80
C GLU A 26 -9.43 3.02 -8.96
N GLU A 27 -9.54 2.80 -7.64
CA GLU A 27 -10.37 3.63 -6.75
C GLU A 27 -9.86 5.06 -6.59
N SER A 28 -8.53 5.26 -6.56
CA SER A 28 -7.97 6.60 -6.34
C SER A 28 -7.74 7.40 -7.62
N HIS A 29 -7.93 6.81 -8.81
CA HIS A 29 -7.77 7.45 -10.14
C HIS A 29 -6.43 8.21 -10.31
N VAL A 30 -5.39 7.74 -9.64
CA VAL A 30 -4.05 8.35 -9.63
C VAL A 30 -3.14 7.58 -10.61
N ASN A 31 -1.85 7.86 -10.69
CA ASN A 31 -0.85 6.89 -11.15
C ASN A 31 0.29 6.96 -10.14
N TRP A 32 0.47 5.88 -9.38
CA TRP A 32 1.31 5.77 -8.18
C TRP A 32 2.73 5.36 -8.56
N GLU A 33 2.93 4.85 -9.78
CA GLU A 33 4.22 4.36 -10.27
C GLU A 33 4.92 3.46 -9.25
N VAL A 34 4.22 2.40 -8.82
CA VAL A 34 4.77 1.43 -7.85
C VAL A 34 6.02 0.77 -8.43
N ASN A 35 7.13 0.87 -7.71
CA ASN A 35 8.36 0.17 -8.08
C ASN A 35 8.30 -1.28 -7.58
N TRP A 36 7.76 -2.18 -8.39
CA TRP A 36 7.58 -3.59 -8.05
C TRP A 36 8.87 -4.34 -7.71
N ASN A 37 10.03 -3.86 -8.18
CA ASN A 37 11.33 -4.47 -7.83
C ASN A 37 11.76 -4.17 -6.39
N GLU A 38 11.16 -3.17 -5.76
CA GLU A 38 11.46 -2.74 -4.38
C GLU A 38 10.29 -3.00 -3.42
N VAL A 39 9.21 -3.65 -3.88
CA VAL A 39 8.13 -4.10 -3.01
C VAL A 39 8.66 -5.23 -2.14
N ASP A 40 8.70 -4.99 -0.84
CA ASP A 40 9.11 -5.98 0.16
C ASP A 40 7.87 -6.52 0.89
N CYS A 41 7.58 -7.81 0.68
CA CYS A 41 6.48 -8.53 1.32
C CYS A 41 6.98 -9.49 2.41
N SER A 42 8.21 -9.36 2.88
CA SER A 42 8.78 -10.29 3.85
C SER A 42 8.28 -10.01 5.28
N GLY A 43 7.69 -11.03 5.90
CA GLY A 43 7.31 -11.00 7.31
C GLY A 43 5.95 -10.36 7.60
N GLU A 44 5.87 -9.58 8.68
CA GLU A 44 4.63 -9.02 9.22
C GLU A 44 4.28 -7.64 8.63
N VAL A 45 5.06 -7.12 7.68
CA VAL A 45 4.85 -5.78 7.10
C VAL A 45 5.17 -5.80 5.60
N ILE A 46 4.25 -5.27 4.78
CA ILE A 46 4.50 -4.98 3.37
C ILE A 46 5.01 -3.55 3.27
N THR A 47 6.12 -3.35 2.58
CA THR A 47 6.59 -2.01 2.20
C THR A 47 6.39 -1.80 0.70
N ILE A 48 5.60 -0.80 0.35
CA ILE A 48 5.25 -0.48 -1.04
C ILE A 48 5.86 0.89 -1.40
N PRO A 49 6.93 0.93 -2.20
CA PRO A 49 7.47 2.17 -2.74
C PRO A 49 6.66 2.68 -3.93
N PHE A 50 6.41 3.98 -3.95
CA PHE A 50 5.65 4.63 -5.02
C PHE A 50 6.31 5.95 -5.45
N ASN A 51 6.25 6.25 -6.75
CA ASN A 51 6.99 7.35 -7.41
C ASN A 51 6.10 8.46 -7.96
N GLY A 52 4.88 8.59 -7.47
CA GLY A 52 4.04 9.71 -7.87
C GLY A 52 2.64 9.65 -7.28
N GLY A 53 1.83 10.63 -7.67
CA GLY A 53 0.40 10.62 -7.41
C GLY A 53 -0.09 11.43 -6.21
N ASN A 54 -1.41 11.48 -6.07
CA ASN A 54 -2.07 12.16 -4.96
C ASN A 54 -2.05 11.25 -3.72
N VAL A 55 -1.03 11.44 -2.87
CA VAL A 55 -0.82 10.67 -1.64
C VAL A 55 -2.05 10.68 -0.72
N ALA A 56 -2.82 11.78 -0.68
CA ALA A 56 -4.03 11.86 0.14
C ALA A 56 -5.18 10.98 -0.40
N ALA A 57 -5.28 10.84 -1.72
CA ALA A 57 -6.25 9.93 -2.34
C ALA A 57 -5.85 8.46 -2.13
N LEU A 58 -4.56 8.17 -2.23
CA LEU A 58 -3.99 6.85 -1.90
C LEU A 58 -4.23 6.48 -0.43
N GLU A 59 -3.96 7.40 0.48
CA GLU A 59 -4.21 7.19 1.91
C GLU A 59 -5.68 6.88 2.18
N ARG A 60 -6.60 7.57 1.50
CA ARG A 60 -8.03 7.31 1.64
C ARG A 60 -8.44 5.94 1.10
N ALA A 61 -7.96 5.54 -0.07
CA ALA A 61 -8.26 4.24 -0.69
C ALA A 61 -7.75 3.08 0.18
N ILE A 62 -6.48 3.17 0.61
CA ILE A 62 -5.87 2.15 1.48
C ILE A 62 -6.58 2.10 2.84
N ARG A 63 -6.87 3.25 3.48
CA ARG A 63 -7.60 3.24 4.76
C ARG A 63 -8.98 2.61 4.62
N ARG A 64 -9.72 2.89 3.53
CA ARG A 64 -11.03 2.30 3.30
C ARG A 64 -10.95 0.79 3.14
N ASP A 65 -10.01 0.30 2.34
CA ASP A 65 -9.87 -1.13 2.03
C ASP A 65 -9.28 -1.90 3.23
N VAL A 66 -8.24 -1.39 3.89
CA VAL A 66 -7.64 -2.04 5.07
C VAL A 66 -8.56 -2.01 6.30
N HIS A 67 -9.44 -1.00 6.43
CA HIS A 67 -10.46 -1.00 7.49
C HIS A 67 -11.49 -2.12 7.32
N ILE A 68 -11.72 -2.60 6.09
CA ILE A 68 -12.57 -3.77 5.82
C ILE A 68 -11.90 -5.06 6.31
N PHE A 69 -10.56 -5.10 6.38
CA PHE A 69 -9.85 -6.34 6.68
C PHE A 69 -9.69 -6.67 8.16
N ASP A 70 -9.54 -5.70 9.08
CA ASP A 70 -9.59 -5.98 10.55
C ASP A 70 -9.40 -4.76 11.49
N HIS A 71 -9.76 -3.54 11.08
CA HIS A 71 -9.31 -2.31 11.78
C HIS A 71 -7.78 -2.17 11.89
N THR A 72 -7.00 -2.83 11.02
CA THR A 72 -5.54 -2.74 11.01
C THR A 72 -5.10 -1.30 10.76
N ALA A 73 -4.31 -0.74 11.68
CA ALA A 73 -3.74 0.59 11.52
C ALA A 73 -2.68 0.55 10.41
N VAL A 74 -2.89 1.34 9.36
CA VAL A 74 -1.90 1.51 8.28
C VAL A 74 -1.00 2.68 8.62
N ASP A 75 0.31 2.44 8.62
CA ASP A 75 1.32 3.48 8.86
C ASP A 75 1.86 3.99 7.51
N PHE A 76 1.49 5.22 7.18
CA PHE A 76 2.10 5.95 6.07
C PHE A 76 3.43 6.51 6.54
N VAL A 77 4.53 5.88 6.12
CA VAL A 77 5.87 6.38 6.43
C VAL A 77 6.33 7.29 5.30
N ARG A 78 6.17 8.60 5.51
CA ARG A 78 6.81 9.59 4.64
C ARG A 78 8.29 9.68 5.02
N ILE A 79 9.17 9.04 4.26
CA ILE A 79 10.60 9.33 4.34
C ILE A 79 10.82 10.66 3.61
N GLU A 80 10.81 11.75 4.36
CA GLU A 80 11.35 13.03 3.88
C GLU A 80 12.86 12.85 3.68
N LEU A 81 13.33 13.09 2.46
CA LEU A 81 14.76 13.22 2.14
C LEU A 81 15.20 14.66 2.42
#